data_AF-A0A5B0VSF5-F1
#
_entry.id   AF-A0A5B0VSF5-F1
#
_cell.length_a   1.000
_cell.length_b   1.000
_cell.length_c   1.000
_cell.angle_alpha   90.00
_cell.angle_beta   90.00
_cell.angle_gamma   90.00
#
_symmetry.space_group_name_H-M   'P 1'
#
loop_
_entity.id
_entity.type
_entity.pdbx_description
1 polymer ?
#
loop_
_entity_poly.entity_id
_entity_poly.type
_entity_poly.pdbx_seq_one_letter_code
_entity_poly.pdbx_strand_id
1 'polypeptide(L)'
;MSKRFRPSNGTLYALLLAGQTIAASALFMKVFPIFHDVLTHLGERLTLDIADQISITAVAVTLHCCYWIRLGWVTVTVPFKSTLISHLCIFIGRLSFLFGGALFSAVFFRHVPELDVLPTFEQSAVKLSYIALILFGLFCYSLELDRLGKALEPDPL
;
A
#
# COMPACT_ATOMS: atom_id res chain seq x y z
N MET A 1 -13.68 -22.14 -16.45
CA MET A 1 -12.74 -21.55 -15.46
C MET A 1 -11.68 -22.59 -15.11
N SER A 2 -10.48 -22.46 -15.68
CA SER A 2 -9.35 -23.37 -15.42
C SER A 2 -8.87 -23.19 -13.97
N LYS A 3 -8.99 -24.23 -13.14
CA LYS A 3 -8.35 -24.29 -11.82
C LYS A 3 -6.84 -24.36 -12.05
N ARG A 4 -6.18 -23.22 -12.07
CA ARG A 4 -4.72 -23.13 -12.08
C ARG A 4 -4.23 -23.83 -10.81
N PHE A 5 -3.55 -24.98 -10.96
CA PHE A 5 -2.92 -25.68 -9.86
C PHE A 5 -1.86 -24.76 -9.26
N ARG A 6 -2.07 -24.27 -8.04
CA ARG A 6 -1.13 -23.40 -7.34
C ARG A 6 -0.45 -24.22 -6.25
N PRO A 7 0.88 -24.39 -6.29
CA PRO A 7 1.57 -25.12 -5.25
C PRO A 7 1.40 -24.41 -3.90
N SER A 8 1.03 -25.18 -2.88
CA SER A 8 1.00 -24.75 -1.48
C SER A 8 2.42 -24.68 -0.96
N ASN A 9 3.11 -23.56 -1.17
CA ASN A 9 4.45 -23.31 -0.65
C ASN A 9 4.41 -22.21 0.42
N GLY A 10 4.33 -22.63 1.68
CA GLY A 10 4.22 -21.71 2.80
C GLY A 10 5.45 -20.85 3.04
N THR A 11 6.64 -21.34 2.70
CA THR A 11 7.88 -20.55 2.77
C THR A 11 7.85 -19.41 1.75
N LEU A 12 7.43 -19.70 0.51
CA LEU A 12 7.30 -18.67 -0.53
C LEU A 12 6.20 -17.66 -0.17
N TYR A 13 5.08 -18.11 0.39
CA TYR A 13 4.04 -17.23 0.89
C TYR A 13 4.57 -16.29 1.97
N ALA A 14 5.26 -16.83 2.99
CA ALA A 14 5.85 -16.05 4.08
C ALA A 14 6.88 -15.03 3.57
N LEU A 15 7.73 -15.41 2.60
CA LEU A 15 8.70 -14.50 1.99
C LEU A 15 8.02 -13.37 1.21
N LEU A 16 6.99 -13.67 0.41
CA LEU A 16 6.25 -12.66 -0.35
C LEU A 16 5.48 -11.72 0.57
N LEU A 17 4.90 -12.24 1.66
CA LEU A 17 4.23 -11.44 2.68
C LEU A 17 5.23 -10.54 3.42
N ALA A 18 6.37 -11.08 3.85
CA ALA A 18 7.42 -10.30 4.49
C ALA A 18 7.94 -9.19 3.56
N GLY A 19 8.13 -9.50 2.27
CA GLY A 19 8.48 -8.50 1.26
C GLY A 19 7.43 -7.39 1.13
N GLN A 20 6.15 -7.75 1.12
CA GLN A 20 5.07 -6.75 1.12
C GLN A 20 5.06 -5.91 2.39
N THR A 21 5.23 -6.52 3.56
CA THR A 21 5.27 -5.79 4.84
C THR A 21 6.47 -4.84 4.90
N ILE A 22 7.66 -5.28 4.50
CA ILE A 22 8.87 -4.44 4.45
C ILE A 22 8.65 -3.27 3.48
N ALA A 23 8.13 -3.54 2.28
CA ALA A 23 7.86 -2.50 1.29
C ALA A 23 6.78 -1.51 1.78
N ALA A 24 5.70 -2.00 2.37
CA ALA A 24 4.68 -1.14 2.98
C ALA A 24 5.29 -0.27 4.09
N SER A 25 6.04 -0.86 5.03
CA SER A 25 6.71 -0.11 6.09
C SER A 25 7.69 0.93 5.56
N ALA A 26 8.48 0.61 4.54
CA ALA A 26 9.39 1.57 3.89
C ALA A 26 8.61 2.72 3.23
N LEU A 27 7.49 2.41 2.57
CA LEU A 27 6.59 3.40 2.00
C LEU A 27 6.04 4.32 3.10
N PHE A 28 5.56 3.77 4.22
CA PHE A 28 5.10 4.54 5.37
C PHE A 28 6.20 5.45 5.92
N MET A 29 7.41 4.95 6.11
CA MET A 29 8.53 5.74 6.63
C MET A 29 8.92 6.90 5.72
N LYS A 30 8.76 6.75 4.39
CA LYS A 30 9.01 7.82 3.42
C LYS A 30 7.85 8.80 3.31
N VAL A 31 6.63 8.28 3.29
CA VAL A 31 5.42 9.06 3.04
C VAL A 31 4.95 9.82 4.29
N PHE A 32 5.17 9.28 5.49
CA PHE A 32 4.83 9.92 6.75
C PHE A 32 5.50 11.29 6.98
N PRO A 33 6.82 11.46 6.83
CA PRO A 33 7.45 12.78 6.99
C PRO A 33 6.96 13.77 5.94
N ILE A 34 6.74 13.32 4.69
CA ILE A 34 6.15 14.15 3.63
C ILE A 34 4.74 14.60 4.03
N PHE A 35 3.92 13.68 4.56
CA PHE A 35 2.58 13.99 5.03
C PHE A 35 2.59 14.98 6.19
N HIS A 36 3.48 14.78 7.17
CA HIS A 36 3.64 15.70 8.30
C HIS A 36 4.04 17.09 7.81
N ASP A 37 5.02 17.18 6.90
CA ASP A 37 5.49 18.45 6.34
C ASP A 37 4.38 19.18 5.56
N VAL A 38 3.61 18.45 4.77
CA VAL A 38 2.43 18.98 4.05
C VAL A 38 1.37 19.55 5.02
N LEU A 39 1.20 18.93 6.19
CA LEU A 39 0.25 19.43 7.20
C LEU A 39 0.78 20.65 7.96
N THR A 40 2.09 20.73 8.21
CA THR A 40 2.69 21.85 8.96
C THR A 40 2.97 23.08 8.10
N HIS A 41 3.27 22.90 6.82
CA HIS A 41 3.63 23.96 5.87
C HIS A 41 2.60 24.06 4.73
N LEU A 42 1.33 24.29 5.11
CA LEU A 42 0.23 24.51 4.17
C LEU A 42 0.51 25.75 3.30
N GLY A 43 0.95 25.52 2.05
CA GLY A 43 1.16 26.58 1.05
C GLY A 43 2.55 26.61 0.42
N GLU A 44 3.54 25.90 0.96
CA GLU A 44 4.87 25.81 0.34
C GLU A 44 4.94 24.74 -0.77
N ARG A 45 5.83 24.96 -1.75
CA ARG A 45 6.10 23.99 -2.82
C ARG A 45 6.82 22.79 -2.22
N LEU A 46 6.11 21.66 -2.16
CA LEU A 46 6.72 20.37 -1.87
C LEU A 46 7.67 19.99 -3.03
N THR A 47 8.94 20.30 -2.86
CA THR A 47 10.01 19.89 -3.77
C THR A 47 10.49 18.51 -3.34
N LEU A 48 9.81 17.47 -3.82
CA LEU A 48 10.32 16.12 -3.67
C LEU A 48 11.56 15.98 -4.54
N ASP A 49 12.67 15.61 -3.91
CA ASP A 49 13.87 15.25 -4.64
C ASP A 49 13.58 14.06 -5.59
N ILE A 50 14.25 14.05 -6.74
CA ILE A 50 14.06 13.01 -7.76
C ILE A 50 14.40 11.63 -7.17
N ALA A 51 15.39 11.58 -6.26
CA ALA A 51 15.76 10.35 -5.57
C ALA A 51 14.61 9.79 -4.71
N ASP A 52 13.86 10.64 -4.01
CA ASP A 52 12.72 10.21 -3.20
C ASP A 52 11.54 9.76 -4.07
N GLN A 53 11.28 10.44 -5.20
CA GLN A 53 10.27 10.00 -6.16
C GLN A 53 10.59 8.62 -6.74
N ILE A 54 11.84 8.38 -7.14
CA ILE A 54 12.31 7.08 -7.62
C ILE A 54 12.17 6.03 -6.52
N SER A 55 12.58 6.35 -5.29
CA SER A 55 12.50 5.43 -4.14
C SER A 55 11.06 5.02 -3.84
N ILE A 56 10.14 5.98 -3.78
CA ILE A 56 8.72 5.71 -3.49
C ILE A 56 8.09 4.88 -4.62
N THR A 57 8.40 5.22 -5.88
CA THR A 57 7.93 4.47 -7.05
C THR A 57 8.44 3.03 -7.00
N ALA A 58 9.74 2.82 -6.75
CA ALA A 58 10.33 1.49 -6.68
C ALA A 58 9.70 0.63 -5.57
N VAL A 59 9.45 1.22 -4.40
CA VAL A 59 8.78 0.54 -3.29
C VAL A 59 7.33 0.20 -3.62
N ALA A 60 6.59 1.13 -4.24
CA ALA A 60 5.21 0.87 -4.67
C ALA A 60 5.13 -0.23 -5.73
N VAL A 61 6.02 -0.22 -6.73
CA VAL A 61 6.12 -1.27 -7.74
C VAL A 61 6.45 -2.61 -7.09
N THR A 62 7.35 -2.63 -6.10
CA THR A 62 7.68 -3.86 -5.35
C THR A 62 6.45 -4.43 -4.64
N LEU A 63 5.63 -3.60 -4.00
CA LEU A 63 4.35 -4.02 -3.40
C LEU A 63 3.44 -4.69 -4.43
N HIS A 64 3.27 -4.06 -5.59
CA HIS A 64 2.44 -4.59 -6.69
C HIS A 64 2.95 -5.92 -7.21
N CYS A 65 4.26 -6.01 -7.48
CA CYS A 65 4.90 -7.23 -7.96
C CYS A 65 4.73 -8.37 -6.96
N CYS A 66 5.05 -8.17 -5.68
CA CYS A 66 4.89 -9.20 -4.65
C CYS A 66 3.42 -9.64 -4.51
N TYR A 67 2.48 -8.69 -4.57
CA TYR A 67 1.06 -8.98 -4.48
C TYR A 67 0.56 -9.81 -5.67
N TRP A 68 0.92 -9.45 -6.90
CA TRP A 68 0.50 -10.17 -8.11
C TRP A 68 1.18 -11.53 -8.28
N ILE A 69 2.47 -11.64 -7.93
CA ILE A 69 3.17 -12.94 -7.91
C ILE A 69 2.44 -13.88 -6.96
N ARG A 70 2.17 -13.42 -5.73
CA ARG A 70 1.39 -14.19 -4.75
C ARG A 70 0.02 -14.56 -5.32
N LEU A 71 -0.73 -13.59 -5.85
CA LEU A 71 -2.09 -13.82 -6.35
C LEU A 71 -2.14 -14.80 -7.53
N GLY A 72 -1.10 -14.85 -8.37
CA GLY A 72 -1.08 -15.74 -9.53
C GLY A 72 -0.59 -17.16 -9.21
N TRP A 73 0.30 -17.31 -8.22
CA TRP A 73 1.18 -18.49 -8.12
C TRP A 73 1.10 -19.20 -6.76
N VAL A 74 0.68 -18.53 -5.68
CA VAL A 74 0.81 -19.06 -4.31
C VAL A 74 -0.53 -19.02 -3.57
N THR A 75 -0.90 -20.11 -2.92
CA THR A 75 -2.07 -20.16 -2.04
C THR A 75 -1.74 -19.57 -0.67
N VAL A 76 -2.73 -18.96 -0.01
CA VAL A 76 -2.56 -18.54 1.38
C VAL A 76 -2.43 -19.78 2.25
N THR A 77 -1.32 -19.89 2.97
CA THR A 77 -1.04 -21.01 3.88
C THR A 77 -0.70 -20.43 5.24
N VAL A 78 -1.43 -20.83 6.27
CA VAL A 78 -1.19 -20.41 7.64
C VAL A 78 -0.68 -21.59 8.47
N PRO A 79 0.43 -21.43 9.22
CA PRO A 79 0.98 -22.51 10.04
C PRO A 79 0.23 -22.68 11.37
N PHE A 80 -0.50 -21.67 11.83
CA PHE A 80 -1.25 -21.69 13.09
C PHE A 80 -2.57 -20.91 12.94
N LYS A 81 -3.53 -21.17 13.81
CA LYS A 81 -4.77 -20.37 13.93
C LYS A 81 -4.75 -19.60 15.25
N SER A 82 -5.08 -18.31 15.22
CA SER A 82 -5.12 -17.44 16.40
C SER A 82 -6.04 -16.25 16.16
N THR A 83 -7.08 -16.12 17.00
CA THR A 83 -8.05 -15.02 16.92
C THR A 83 -7.39 -13.66 17.07
N LEU A 84 -6.42 -13.53 17.99
CA LEU A 84 -5.74 -12.26 18.24
C LEU A 84 -4.93 -11.80 17.03
N ILE A 85 -4.16 -12.70 16.42
CA ILE A 85 -3.34 -12.37 15.25
C ILE A 85 -4.24 -12.11 14.04
N SER A 86 -5.30 -12.88 13.87
CA SER A 86 -6.33 -12.66 12.85
C SER A 86 -6.90 -11.23 12.91
N HIS A 87 -7.37 -10.80 14.09
CA HIS A 87 -7.94 -9.48 14.29
C HIS A 87 -6.90 -8.37 14.11
N LEU A 88 -5.67 -8.59 14.58
CA LEU A 88 -4.58 -7.63 14.41
C LEU A 88 -4.24 -7.41 12.92
N CYS A 89 -4.20 -8.47 12.11
CA CYS A 89 -3.98 -8.36 10.67
C CYS A 89 -5.09 -7.54 9.99
N ILE A 90 -6.35 -7.83 10.27
CA ILE A 90 -7.50 -7.10 9.70
C ILE A 90 -7.47 -5.63 10.13
N PHE A 91 -7.16 -5.36 11.40
CA PHE A 91 -7.04 -4.01 11.94
C PHE A 91 -5.92 -3.22 11.25
N ILE A 92 -4.72 -3.80 11.10
CA ILE A 92 -3.60 -3.19 10.38
C ILE A 92 -3.96 -2.94 8.92
N GLY A 93 -4.66 -3.89 8.27
CA GLY A 93 -5.17 -3.72 6.90
C GLY A 93 -6.05 -2.49 6.76
N ARG A 94 -6.98 -2.28 7.71
CA ARG A 94 -7.85 -1.08 7.74
C ARG A 94 -7.08 0.20 8.03
N LEU A 95 -6.16 0.18 8.99
CA LEU A 95 -5.29 1.33 9.29
C LEU A 95 -4.47 1.76 8.06
N SER A 96 -3.93 0.79 7.33
CA SER A 96 -3.12 1.06 6.14
C SER A 96 -3.92 1.78 5.05
N PHE A 97 -5.18 1.39 4.87
CA PHE A 97 -6.09 2.05 3.93
C PHE A 97 -6.54 3.43 4.39
N LEU A 98 -6.87 3.58 5.68
CA LEU A 98 -7.23 4.87 6.28
C LEU A 98 -6.11 5.89 6.13
N PHE A 99 -4.87 5.48 6.38
CA PHE A 99 -3.71 6.35 6.16
C PHE A 99 -3.57 6.77 4.69
N GLY A 100 -3.75 5.83 3.75
CA GLY A 100 -3.76 6.15 2.32
C GLY A 100 -4.81 7.22 1.98
N GLY A 101 -6.03 7.07 2.50
CA GLY A 101 -7.10 8.07 2.30
C GLY A 101 -6.79 9.45 2.90
N ALA A 102 -6.18 9.48 4.09
CA ALA A 102 -5.74 10.72 4.73
C ALA A 102 -4.66 11.42 3.91
N LEU A 103 -3.66 10.66 3.43
CA LEU A 103 -2.62 11.17 2.53
C LEU A 103 -3.22 11.79 1.26
N PHE A 104 -4.11 11.05 0.60
CA PHE A 104 -4.80 11.54 -0.60
C PHE A 104 -5.51 12.86 -0.35
N SER A 105 -6.26 12.94 0.76
CA SER A 105 -7.00 14.15 1.13
C SER A 105 -6.07 15.34 1.36
N ALA A 106 -5.00 15.16 2.14
CA ALA A 106 -4.05 16.25 2.41
C ALA A 106 -3.36 16.75 1.13
N VAL A 107 -2.95 15.82 0.26
CA VAL A 107 -2.34 16.18 -1.03
C VAL A 107 -3.35 16.86 -1.94
N PHE A 108 -4.59 16.38 -2.02
CA PHE A 108 -5.64 16.96 -2.87
C PHE A 108 -6.01 18.39 -2.42
N PHE A 109 -6.26 18.60 -1.13
CA PHE A 109 -6.58 19.92 -0.59
C PHE A 109 -5.45 20.94 -0.80
N ARG A 110 -4.18 20.51 -0.77
CA ARG A 110 -3.02 21.38 -1.09
C ARG A 110 -2.99 21.83 -2.56
N HIS A 111 -3.46 21.00 -3.51
CA HIS A 111 -3.41 21.33 -4.94
C HIS A 111 -4.59 22.21 -5.41
N VAL A 112 -5.64 22.39 -4.60
CA VAL A 112 -6.75 23.31 -4.90
C VAL A 112 -6.27 24.76 -5.08
N PRO A 113 -5.38 25.33 -4.24
CA PRO A 113 -4.83 26.67 -4.47
C PRO A 113 -3.79 26.78 -5.61
N GLU A 114 -3.27 25.67 -6.16
CA GLU A 114 -2.36 25.71 -7.34
C GLU A 114 -3.13 25.89 -8.67
N LEU A 115 -4.47 25.88 -8.67
CA LEU A 115 -5.31 26.05 -9.85
C LEU A 115 -5.38 27.50 -10.38
N ASP A 116 -4.88 28.48 -9.63
CA ASP A 116 -4.85 29.89 -10.07
C ASP A 116 -3.81 30.14 -11.19
N VAL A 117 -2.89 29.19 -11.43
CA VAL A 117 -1.97 29.20 -12.59
C VAL A 117 -2.04 27.82 -13.26
N LEU A 118 -3.01 27.63 -14.16
CA LEU A 118 -3.30 26.38 -14.86
C LEU A 118 -2.02 25.62 -15.30
N PRO A 119 -1.59 24.55 -14.59
CA PRO A 119 -0.57 23.67 -15.13
C PRO A 119 -1.13 22.94 -16.35
N THR A 120 -0.27 22.59 -17.30
CA THR A 120 -0.66 21.76 -18.45
C THR A 120 -1.34 20.48 -17.94
N PHE A 121 -2.48 20.11 -18.53
CA PHE A 121 -3.31 18.96 -18.11
C PHE A 121 -2.50 17.67 -17.85
N GLU A 122 -1.43 17.48 -18.63
CA GLU A 122 -0.49 16.38 -18.52
C GLU A 122 0.21 16.29 -17.14
N GLN A 123 0.63 17.41 -16.56
CA GLN A 123 1.33 17.43 -15.26
C GLN A 123 0.40 17.02 -14.11
N SER A 124 -0.85 17.48 -14.16
CA SER A 124 -1.88 17.09 -13.19
C SER A 124 -2.21 15.60 -13.29
N ALA A 125 -2.31 15.07 -14.52
CA ALA A 125 -2.54 13.64 -14.75
C ALA A 125 -1.41 12.77 -14.20
N VAL A 126 -0.14 13.16 -14.42
CA VAL A 126 1.02 12.42 -13.90
C VAL A 126 1.03 12.40 -12.37
N LYS A 127 0.82 13.55 -11.72
CA LYS A 127 0.73 13.62 -10.25
C LYS A 127 -0.40 12.76 -9.68
N LEU A 128 -1.58 12.80 -10.30
CA LEU A 128 -2.71 11.96 -9.88
C LEU A 128 -2.40 10.48 -10.06
N SER A 129 -1.78 10.10 -11.18
CA SER A 129 -1.38 8.72 -11.45
C SER A 129 -0.37 8.20 -10.43
N TYR A 130 0.56 9.05 -9.99
CA TYR A 130 1.55 8.73 -8.96
C TYR A 130 0.89 8.44 -7.61
N ILE A 131 -0.07 9.28 -7.19
CA ILE A 131 -0.81 9.06 -5.95
C ILE A 131 -1.66 7.79 -6.08
N ALA A 132 -2.33 7.58 -7.22
CA ALA A 132 -3.12 6.39 -7.48
C ALA A 132 -2.27 5.10 -7.38
N LEU A 133 -1.03 5.12 -7.87
CA LEU A 133 -0.10 3.99 -7.76
C LEU A 133 0.18 3.62 -6.29
N ILE A 134 0.42 4.63 -5.44
CA ILE A 134 0.68 4.46 -4.00
C ILE A 134 -0.56 3.92 -3.29
N LEU A 135 -1.73 4.55 -3.51
CA LEU A 135 -3.00 4.14 -2.92
C LEU A 135 -3.37 2.72 -3.31
N PHE A 136 -3.18 2.37 -4.57
CA PHE A 136 -3.44 1.03 -5.06
C PHE A 136 -2.50 0.01 -4.41
N GLY A 137 -1.23 0.37 -4.17
CA GLY A 137 -0.27 -0.49 -3.47
C GLY A 137 -0.67 -0.76 -2.03
N LEU A 138 -1.09 0.29 -1.30
CA LEU A 138 -1.62 0.16 0.06
C LEU A 138 -2.92 -0.65 0.11
N PHE A 139 -3.79 -0.49 -0.89
CA PHE A 139 -4.98 -1.31 -1.03
C PHE A 139 -4.65 -2.79 -1.27
N CYS A 140 -3.69 -3.10 -2.15
CA CYS A 140 -3.22 -4.46 -2.37
C CYS A 140 -2.67 -5.11 -1.09
N TYR A 141 -1.89 -4.35 -0.31
CA TYR A 141 -1.37 -4.79 0.98
C TYR A 141 -2.49 -5.02 2.01
N SER A 142 -3.44 -4.09 2.11
CA SER A 142 -4.63 -4.21 2.97
C SER A 142 -5.44 -5.48 2.66
N LEU A 143 -5.72 -5.74 1.38
CA LEU A 143 -6.39 -6.97 0.94
C LEU A 143 -5.60 -8.23 1.29
N GLU A 144 -4.26 -8.17 1.27
CA GLU A 144 -3.46 -9.32 1.67
C GLU A 144 -3.57 -9.61 3.16
N LEU A 145 -3.52 -8.57 4.00
CA LEU A 145 -3.69 -8.72 5.44
C LEU A 145 -5.10 -9.22 5.80
N ASP A 146 -6.14 -8.79 5.07
CA ASP A 146 -7.49 -9.33 5.25
C ASP A 146 -7.58 -10.82 4.91
N ARG A 147 -6.91 -11.26 3.84
CA ARG A 147 -6.87 -12.68 3.45
C ARG A 147 -6.12 -13.51 4.48
N LEU A 148 -4.99 -12.99 4.97
CA LEU A 148 -4.23 -13.62 6.05
C LEU A 148 -5.06 -13.70 7.33
N GLY A 149 -5.70 -12.60 7.73
CA GLY A 149 -6.52 -12.54 8.94
C GLY A 149 -7.65 -13.56 8.92
N LYS A 150 -8.37 -13.66 7.80
CA LYS A 150 -9.43 -14.67 7.62
C LYS A 150 -8.90 -16.10 7.65
N ALA A 151 -7.69 -16.35 7.12
CA ALA A 151 -7.09 -17.67 7.16
C ALA A 151 -6.64 -18.07 8.58
N LEU A 152 -6.22 -17.10 9.39
CA LEU A 152 -5.79 -17.30 10.78
C LEU A 152 -6.95 -17.47 11.77
N GLU A 153 -8.18 -17.13 11.39
CA GLU A 153 -9.34 -17.22 12.26
C GLU A 153 -9.66 -18.70 12.59
N PRO A 154 -9.82 -19.08 13.87
CA PRO A 154 -10.26 -20.41 14.25
C PRO A 154 -11.65 -20.73 13.70
N ASP A 155 -11.90 -22.00 13.37
CA ASP A 155 -13.25 -22.40 12.98
C ASP A 155 -14.21 -22.19 14.17
N PRO A 156 -15.42 -21.63 13.95
CA PRO A 156 -16.38 -21.47 15.04
C PRO A 156 -16.74 -22.86 15.59
N LEU A 157 -16.58 -23.02 16.91
CA LEU A 157 -16.99 -24.20 17.68
C LEU A 157 -18.50 -24.45 17.59
#